data_AF-A0A518HQ72-F1
#
_entry.id   AF-A0A518HQ72-F1
#
_cell.length_a   1.000
_cell.length_b   1.000
_cell.length_c   1.000
_cell.angle_alpha   90.00
_cell.angle_beta   90.00
_cell.angle_gamma   90.00
#
_symmetry.space_group_name_H-M   'P 1'
#
loop_
_entity.id
_entity.type
_entity.pdbx_description
1 polymer ?
#
loop_
_entity_poly.entity_id
_entity_poly.type
_entity_poly.pdbx_seq_one_letter_code
_entity_poly.pdbx_strand_id
1 'polypeptide(L)'
;MSAHENAQEGYDFAHPLPLPLLAGTFLVLTLLTVLTVAQASFNFGSLDVLIVMVIATIKAVLVGAIFMHLAWDKPFNIICFIGSFVFVGLFIMATLFDSRQTAKDSIPVTDDAVVSAPAEL
;
A
#
# COMPACT_ATOMS: atom_id res chain seq x y z
N MET A 1 42.71 6.31 -45.10
CA MET A 1 42.07 5.01 -44.76
C MET A 1 42.17 4.85 -43.27
N SER A 2 41.17 5.36 -42.55
CA SER A 2 41.10 5.36 -41.09
C SER A 2 40.19 4.21 -40.70
N ALA A 3 40.77 3.16 -40.11
CA ALA A 3 40.01 2.06 -39.54
C ALA A 3 39.44 2.51 -38.19
N HIS A 4 38.21 3.03 -38.20
CA HIS A 4 37.44 3.18 -36.97
C HIS A 4 36.74 1.86 -36.66
N GLU A 5 37.36 1.14 -35.73
CA GLU A 5 36.74 0.55 -34.54
C GLU A 5 35.31 0.03 -34.67
N ASN A 6 35.21 -1.30 -34.67
CA ASN A 6 34.01 -2.01 -34.28
C ASN A 6 33.72 -1.71 -32.80
N ALA A 7 32.89 -0.70 -32.54
CA ALA A 7 32.21 -0.55 -31.27
C ALA A 7 31.16 -1.67 -31.16
N GLN A 8 31.60 -2.86 -30.72
CA GLN A 8 30.70 -3.79 -30.05
C GLN A 8 30.33 -3.16 -28.70
N GLU A 9 29.34 -2.27 -28.73
CA GLU A 9 28.62 -1.87 -27.52
C GLU A 9 27.90 -3.12 -27.00
N GLY A 10 28.58 -3.82 -26.10
CA GLY A 10 27.99 -4.87 -25.30
C GLY A 10 26.90 -4.25 -24.44
N TYR A 11 25.65 -4.42 -24.88
CA TYR A 11 24.47 -4.37 -24.03
C TYR A 11 24.60 -5.52 -23.03
N ASP A 12 25.43 -5.32 -21.99
CA ASP A 12 25.46 -6.20 -20.82
C ASP A 12 24.21 -5.90 -20.02
N PHE A 13 23.12 -6.51 -20.48
CA PHE A 13 21.80 -6.35 -19.93
C PHE A 13 21.85 -6.69 -18.44
N ALA A 14 21.58 -5.66 -17.63
CA ALA A 14 21.20 -5.76 -16.23
C ALA A 14 20.47 -7.08 -15.99
N HIS A 15 21.17 -8.07 -15.40
CA HIS A 15 20.62 -9.41 -15.26
C HIS A 15 19.34 -9.30 -14.43
N PRO A 16 18.16 -9.48 -15.06
CA PRO A 16 16.92 -9.42 -14.30
C PRO A 16 16.94 -10.58 -13.32
N LEU A 17 16.31 -10.37 -12.16
CA LEU A 17 16.11 -11.42 -11.17
C LEU A 17 15.63 -12.72 -11.86
N PRO A 18 16.15 -13.89 -11.47
CA PRO A 18 15.89 -15.13 -12.19
C PRO A 18 14.39 -15.40 -12.24
N LEU A 19 13.87 -15.68 -13.45
CA LEU A 19 12.46 -16.01 -13.69
C LEU A 19 11.83 -16.99 -12.68
N PRO A 20 12.52 -18.06 -12.20
CA PRO A 20 11.93 -18.94 -11.19
C PRO A 20 11.67 -18.23 -9.85
N LEU A 21 12.48 -17.24 -9.47
CA LEU A 21 12.24 -16.45 -8.25
C LEU A 21 10.96 -15.62 -8.39
N LEU A 22 10.78 -14.94 -9.53
CA LEU A 22 9.58 -14.14 -9.81
C LEU A 22 8.32 -15.01 -9.84
N ALA A 23 8.38 -16.16 -10.50
CA ALA A 23 7.27 -17.11 -10.56
C ALA A 23 6.94 -17.68 -9.17
N GLY A 24 7.96 -17.98 -8.35
CA GLY A 24 7.80 -18.41 -6.97
C GLY A 24 7.13 -17.35 -6.11
N THR A 25 7.62 -16.10 -6.14
CA THR A 25 7.01 -14.98 -5.40
C THR A 25 5.59 -14.71 -5.87
N PHE A 26 5.31 -14.78 -7.16
CA PHE A 26 3.95 -14.63 -7.70
C PHE A 26 2.98 -15.69 -7.15
N LEU A 27 3.40 -16.96 -7.10
CA LEU A 27 2.58 -18.02 -6.50
C LEU A 27 2.34 -17.78 -5.01
N VAL A 28 3.37 -17.35 -4.26
CA VAL A 28 3.22 -17.02 -2.84
C VAL A 28 2.24 -15.86 -2.65
N LEU A 29 2.36 -14.77 -3.41
CA LEU A 29 1.44 -13.64 -3.34
C LEU A 29 -0.01 -14.02 -3.69
N THR A 30 -0.17 -14.92 -4.67
CA THR A 30 -1.47 -15.44 -5.07
C THR A 30 -2.07 -16.26 -3.94
N LEU A 31 -1.30 -17.17 -3.31
CA LEU A 31 -1.74 -17.93 -2.15
C LEU A 31 -2.14 -17.02 -0.98
N LEU A 32 -1.32 -16.03 -0.64
CA LEU A 32 -1.65 -15.07 0.41
C LEU A 32 -2.93 -14.29 0.07
N THR A 33 -3.25 -14.10 -1.22
CA THR A 33 -4.49 -13.45 -1.66
C THR A 33 -5.69 -14.34 -1.51
N VAL A 34 -5.59 -15.61 -1.89
CA VAL A 34 -6.62 -16.61 -1.61
C VAL A 34 -6.85 -16.72 -0.10
N LEU A 35 -5.81 -16.69 0.72
CA LEU A 35 -5.93 -16.70 2.18
C LEU A 35 -6.67 -15.48 2.73
N THR A 36 -6.45 -14.28 2.19
CA THR A 36 -7.21 -13.09 2.59
C THR A 36 -8.69 -13.22 2.24
N VAL A 37 -9.01 -13.72 1.05
CA VAL A 37 -10.40 -13.94 0.63
C VAL A 37 -11.06 -15.05 1.46
N ALA A 38 -10.33 -16.12 1.75
CA ALA A 38 -10.80 -17.18 2.62
C ALA A 38 -11.05 -16.66 4.04
N GLN A 39 -10.13 -15.86 4.59
CA GLN A 39 -10.33 -15.23 5.89
C GLN A 39 -11.58 -14.36 5.90
N ALA A 40 -11.86 -13.60 4.83
CA ALA A 40 -13.09 -12.81 4.74
C ALA A 40 -14.39 -13.65 4.81
N SER A 41 -14.32 -14.95 4.59
CA SER A 41 -15.45 -15.89 4.76
C SER A 41 -15.60 -16.40 6.19
N PHE A 42 -14.59 -16.21 7.05
CA PHE A 42 -14.62 -16.54 8.47
C PHE A 42 -14.83 -15.27 9.30
N ASN A 43 -15.61 -15.37 10.38
CA ASN A 43 -15.90 -14.24 11.26
C ASN A 43 -15.17 -14.42 12.59
N PHE A 44 -14.04 -13.72 12.76
CA PHE A 44 -13.27 -13.64 14.00
C PHE A 44 -13.60 -12.35 14.79
N GLY A 45 -14.67 -11.64 14.40
CA GLY A 45 -15.16 -10.44 15.06
C GLY A 45 -14.14 -9.31 15.02
N SER A 46 -13.75 -8.79 16.19
CA SER A 46 -12.83 -7.65 16.27
C SER A 46 -11.42 -7.96 15.74
N LEU A 47 -11.04 -9.23 15.62
CA LEU A 47 -9.71 -9.63 15.13
C LEU A 47 -9.62 -9.70 13.61
N ASP A 48 -10.74 -9.64 12.88
CA ASP A 48 -10.75 -9.75 11.42
C ASP A 48 -9.82 -8.72 10.78
N VAL A 49 -9.96 -7.44 11.17
CA VAL A 49 -9.15 -6.35 10.63
C VAL A 49 -7.67 -6.53 10.94
N LEU A 50 -7.33 -6.99 12.16
CA LEU A 50 -5.95 -7.23 12.55
C LEU A 50 -5.33 -8.33 11.68
N ILE A 51 -6.05 -9.44 11.46
CA ILE A 51 -5.58 -10.56 10.64
C ILE A 51 -5.40 -10.14 9.18
N VAL A 52 -6.38 -9.43 8.59
CA VAL A 52 -6.27 -8.91 7.21
C VAL A 52 -5.05 -8.00 7.08
N MET A 53 -4.85 -7.08 8.02
CA MET A 53 -3.74 -6.13 7.98
C MET A 53 -2.40 -6.85 8.07
N VAL A 54 -2.25 -7.84 8.95
CA VAL A 54 -1.00 -8.64 9.03
C VAL A 54 -0.71 -9.34 7.71
N ILE A 55 -1.71 -10.01 7.11
CA ILE A 55 -1.53 -10.69 5.83
C ILE A 55 -1.18 -9.67 4.72
N ALA A 56 -1.83 -8.50 4.71
CA ALA A 56 -1.54 -7.44 3.76
C ALA A 56 -0.12 -6.88 3.91
N THR A 57 0.36 -6.68 5.15
CA THR A 57 1.73 -6.24 5.43
C THR A 57 2.75 -7.25 4.92
N ILE A 58 2.53 -8.55 5.14
CA ILE A 58 3.44 -9.59 4.64
C ILE A 58 3.52 -9.54 3.11
N LYS A 59 2.39 -9.39 2.42
CA LYS A 59 2.37 -9.22 0.95
C LYS A 59 3.17 -8.00 0.51
N ALA A 60 2.94 -6.85 1.15
CA ALA A 60 3.62 -5.60 0.82
C ALA A 60 5.15 -5.71 0.98
N VAL A 61 5.60 -6.36 2.06
CA VAL A 61 7.03 -6.63 2.29
C VAL A 61 7.59 -7.57 1.23
N LEU A 62 6.88 -8.63 0.85
CA LEU A 62 7.32 -9.55 -0.21
C LEU A 62 7.47 -8.83 -1.56
N VAL A 63 6.50 -7.97 -1.90
CA VAL A 63 6.52 -7.16 -3.13
C VAL A 63 7.70 -6.18 -3.10
N GLY A 64 7.89 -5.46 -1.99
CA GLY A 64 9.00 -4.53 -1.84
C GLY A 64 10.35 -5.23 -1.91
N ALA A 65 10.53 -6.32 -1.16
CA ALA A 65 11.78 -7.05 -1.11
C ALA A 65 12.18 -7.63 -2.47
N ILE A 66 11.24 -8.27 -3.18
CA ILE A 66 11.53 -9.00 -4.41
C ILE A 66 11.29 -8.18 -5.67
N PHE A 67 10.06 -7.71 -5.91
CA PHE A 67 9.69 -7.05 -7.17
C PHE A 67 10.22 -5.62 -7.28
N MET A 68 10.36 -4.91 -6.16
CA MET A 68 11.02 -3.60 -6.15
C MET A 68 12.54 -3.71 -5.96
N HIS A 69 13.09 -4.94 -5.94
CA HIS A 69 14.53 -5.21 -5.77
C HIS A 69 15.13 -4.62 -4.47
N LEU A 70 14.29 -4.28 -3.48
CA LEU A 70 14.72 -3.59 -2.28
C LEU A 70 15.70 -4.42 -1.44
N ALA A 71 15.63 -5.76 -1.55
CA ALA A 71 16.55 -6.68 -0.88
C ALA A 71 17.98 -6.66 -1.44
N TRP A 72 18.18 -6.22 -2.69
CA TRP A 72 19.48 -6.16 -3.37
C TRP A 72 19.93 -4.72 -3.68
N ASP A 73 19.09 -3.74 -3.38
CA ASP A 73 19.34 -2.32 -3.56
C ASP A 73 20.21 -1.71 -2.45
N LYS A 74 20.52 -0.42 -2.61
CA LYS A 74 21.22 0.37 -1.59
C LYS A 74 20.37 0.47 -0.31
N PRO A 75 20.99 0.44 0.88
CA PRO A 75 20.28 0.55 2.16
C PRO A 75 19.50 1.86 2.33
N PHE A 76 19.86 2.90 1.57
CA PHE A 76 19.12 4.16 1.49
C PHE A 76 17.67 3.96 1.04
N ASN A 77 17.42 3.06 0.07
CA ASN A 77 16.07 2.82 -0.46
C ASN A 77 15.17 2.17 0.61
N ILE A 78 15.73 1.26 1.41
CA ILE A 78 15.04 0.65 2.56
C ILE A 78 14.68 1.71 3.62
N ILE A 79 15.60 2.64 3.93
CA ILE A 79 15.34 3.70 4.90
C ILE A 79 14.23 4.62 4.42
N CYS A 80 14.24 5.01 3.13
CA CYS A 80 13.17 5.80 2.53
C CYS A 80 11.82 5.06 2.57
N PHE A 81 11.81 3.76 2.26
CA PHE A 81 10.61 2.92 2.30
C PHE A 81 10.03 2.86 3.72
N ILE A 82 10.85 2.53 4.72
CA ILE A 82 10.41 2.49 6.13
C ILE A 82 9.97 3.88 6.59
N GLY A 83 10.72 4.93 6.24
CA GLY A 83 10.36 6.31 6.54
C GLY A 83 8.99 6.69 5.98
N SER A 84 8.68 6.30 4.74
CA SER A 84 7.36 6.54 4.14
C SER A 84 6.23 5.86 4.92
N PHE A 85 6.43 4.62 5.39
CA PHE A 85 5.45 3.91 6.21
C PHE A 85 5.26 4.55 7.59
N VAL A 86 6.33 5.06 8.21
CA VAL A 86 6.25 5.81 9.46
C VAL A 86 5.42 7.08 9.28
N PHE A 87 5.68 7.86 8.22
CA PHE A 87 4.91 9.07 7.92
C PHE A 87 3.44 8.77 7.61
N VAL A 88 3.15 7.71 6.84
CA VAL A 88 1.77 7.26 6.58
C VAL A 88 1.08 6.85 7.88
N GLY A 89 1.75 6.07 8.73
CA GLY A 89 1.22 5.67 10.04
C GLY A 89 0.92 6.87 10.95
N LEU A 90 1.86 7.83 11.02
CA LEU A 90 1.70 9.08 11.75
C LEU A 90 0.50 9.87 11.23
N PHE A 91 0.40 10.04 9.90
CA PHE A 91 -0.69 10.80 9.27
C PHE A 91 -2.05 10.15 9.56
N ILE A 92 -2.16 8.83 9.37
CA ILE A 92 -3.40 8.09 9.66
C ILE A 92 -3.77 8.23 11.14
N MET A 93 -2.83 8.02 12.08
CA MET A 93 -3.11 8.15 13.51
C MET A 93 -3.56 9.57 13.88
N ALA A 94 -2.87 10.59 13.36
CA ALA A 94 -3.23 11.99 13.60
C ALA A 94 -4.62 12.32 13.03
N THR A 95 -4.92 11.91 11.79
CA THR A 95 -6.23 12.12 11.16
C THR A 95 -7.34 11.37 11.90
N LEU A 96 -7.11 10.15 12.38
CA LEU A 96 -8.10 9.42 13.18
C LEU A 96 -8.34 10.09 14.53
N PHE A 97 -7.29 10.58 15.18
CA PHE A 97 -7.41 11.30 16.45
C PHE A 97 -8.22 12.58 16.27
N ASP A 98 -7.88 13.38 15.27
CA ASP A 98 -8.58 14.62 14.91
C ASP A 98 -10.06 14.35 14.56
N SER A 99 -10.31 13.38 13.68
CA SER A 99 -11.68 13.01 13.28
C SER A 99 -12.53 12.61 14.48
N ARG A 100 -11.97 11.92 15.49
CA ARG A 100 -12.70 11.50 16.70
C ARG A 100 -13.04 12.65 17.63
N GLN A 101 -12.28 13.75 17.59
CA GLN A 101 -12.56 14.95 18.36
C GLN A 101 -13.70 15.74 17.69
N THR A 102 -13.57 16.00 16.37
CA THR A 102 -14.53 16.82 15.62
C THR A 102 -15.86 16.09 15.35
N ALA A 103 -15.87 14.76 15.22
CA ALA A 103 -17.10 13.99 14.98
C ALA A 103 -18.13 14.10 16.11
N LYS A 104 -17.75 14.56 17.31
CA LYS A 104 -18.68 14.78 18.42
C LYS A 104 -19.35 16.16 18.40
N ASP A 105 -18.84 17.09 17.59
CA ASP A 105 -19.21 18.51 17.60
C ASP A 105 -19.98 18.94 16.33
N SER A 106 -20.39 17.98 15.49
CA SER A 106 -21.24 18.25 14.34
C SER A 106 -22.67 18.58 14.79
N ILE A 107 -23.04 19.85 14.73
CA ILE A 107 -24.43 20.31 14.86
C ILE A 107 -25.23 19.66 13.71
N PRO A 108 -26.30 18.90 13.98
CA PRO A 108 -27.19 18.44 12.92
C PRO A 108 -27.80 19.68 12.26
N VAL A 109 -27.49 19.88 10.98
CA VAL A 109 -28.21 20.86 10.14
C VAL A 109 -29.58 20.27 9.90
N THR A 110 -30.50 20.52 10.83
CA THR A 110 -31.91 20.22 10.62
C THR A 110 -32.45 21.24 9.63
N ASP A 111 -32.98 20.77 8.50
CA ASP A 111 -33.56 21.54 7.38
C ASP A 111 -34.84 22.34 7.76
N ASP A 112 -35.13 22.46 9.05
CA ASP A 112 -36.33 23.05 9.64
C ASP A 112 -36.38 24.58 9.48
N ALA A 113 -35.21 25.18 9.27
CA ALA A 113 -35.09 26.63 9.09
C ALA A 113 -35.49 27.11 7.68
N VAL A 114 -35.57 26.22 6.67
CA VAL A 114 -35.92 26.60 5.29
C VAL A 114 -37.41 26.39 4.99
N VAL A 115 -38.10 25.54 5.77
CA VAL A 115 -39.55 25.26 5.62
C VAL A 115 -40.47 26.30 6.28
N SER A 116 -39.92 27.28 7.02
CA SER A 116 -40.71 28.25 7.81
C SER A 116 -40.73 29.69 7.29
N ALA A 117 -40.23 29.96 6.07
CA ALA A 117 -40.55 31.22 5.40
C ALA A 117 -41.91 31.08 4.70
N PRO A 118 -43.02 31.66 5.23
CA PRO A 118 -44.27 31.67 4.51
C PRO A 118 -44.09 32.50 3.24
N ALA A 119 -44.19 31.83 2.10
CA ALA A 119 -44.48 32.47 0.84
C ALA A 119 -45.97 32.85 0.84
N GLU A 120 -46.35 33.99 1.44
CA GLU A 120 -47.64 34.64 1.13
C GLU A 120 -47.52 36.18 1.13
N LEU A 121 -48.28 36.75 0.20
CA LEU A 121 -48.36 38.12 -0.31
C LEU A 121 -48.77 39.19 0.72
#